data_AF-A0A959RDH7-F1
#
_entry.id   AF-A0A959RDH7-F1
#
_cell.length_a   1.000
_cell.length_b   1.000
_cell.length_c   1.000
_cell.angle_alpha   90.00
_cell.angle_beta   90.00
_cell.angle_gamma   90.00
#
_symmetry.space_group_name_H-M   'P 1'
#
loop_
_entity.id
_entity.type
_entity.pdbx_description
1 polymer ?
#
loop_
_entity_poly.entity_id
_entity_poly.type
_entity_poly.pdbx_seq_one_letter_code
_entity_poly.pdbx_strand_id
1 'polypeptide(L)' 'MGGGYFTDFEKYGYFPQTSANFLLPATDDIAVNAYFKVRNVFVADDKGSDVFDISLGFGTIFSF' A
#
# COMPACT_ATOMS: atom_id res chain seq x y z
N MET A 1 6.26 -4.24 5.26
CA MET A 1 4.98 -3.79 5.85
C MET A 1 4.86 -2.30 5.58
N GLY A 2 3.80 -1.84 4.93
CA GLY A 2 3.60 -0.40 4.75
C GLY A 2 2.74 0.16 5.87
N GLY A 3 3.16 1.27 6.47
CA GLY A 3 2.33 2.08 7.34
C GLY A 3 1.57 3.12 6.52
N GLY A 4 0.28 3.29 6.79
CA GLY A 4 -0.52 4.39 6.29
C GLY A 4 -0.95 5.27 7.45
N TYR A 5 -1.06 6.58 7.23
CA TYR A 5 -1.67 7.50 8.18
C TYR A 5 -2.84 8.21 7.49
N PHE A 6 -3.88 8.55 8.25
CA PHE A 6 -4.97 9.35 7.72
C PHE A 6 -4.45 10.76 7.41
N THR A 7 -4.75 11.28 6.22
CA THR A 7 -4.51 12.70 5.89
C THR A 7 -5.48 13.63 6.61
N ASP A 8 -6.56 13.08 7.17
CA ASP A 8 -7.47 13.71 8.10
C ASP A 8 -7.12 13.24 9.52
N PHE A 9 -6.40 14.08 10.28
CA PHE A 9 -5.84 13.72 11.59
C PHE A 9 -6.89 13.54 12.69
N GLU A 10 -8.15 13.92 12.45
CA GLU A 10 -9.26 13.65 13.37
C GLU A 10 -9.73 12.20 13.30
N LYS A 11 -9.42 11.49 12.20
CA LYS A 11 -9.74 10.08 12.01
C LYS A 11 -8.56 9.22 12.42
N TYR A 12 -8.86 8.18 13.18
CA TYR A 12 -7.90 7.15 13.58
C TYR A 12 -8.47 5.77 13.31
N GLY A 13 -7.61 4.76 13.27
CA GLY A 13 -7.98 3.47 12.71
C GLY A 13 -6.78 2.64 12.28
N TYR A 14 -7.06 1.45 11.77
CA TYR A 14 -6.05 0.47 11.38
C TYR A 14 -6.15 0.13 9.90
N PHE A 15 -5.00 -0.07 9.28
CA PHE A 15 -4.90 -0.27 7.84
C PHE A 15 -4.09 -1.52 7.50
N PRO A 16 -4.58 -2.73 7.81
CA PRO A 16 -3.91 -3.93 7.33
C PRO A 16 -3.85 -3.89 5.80
N GLN A 17 -2.63 -4.10 5.27
CA GLN A 17 -2.41 -4.22 3.85
C GLN A 17 -1.63 -5.49 3.55
N THR A 18 -1.94 -6.09 2.41
CA THR A 18 -1.16 -7.16 1.82
C THR A 18 -0.89 -6.83 0.36
N SER A 19 0.23 -7.32 -0.16
CA SER A 19 0.61 -7.07 -1.54
C SER A 19 1.37 -8.25 -2.12
N ALA A 20 1.01 -8.63 -3.34
CA ALA A 20 1.80 -9.51 -4.18
C ALA A 20 2.67 -8.63 -5.09
N ASN A 21 3.98 -8.90 -5.10
CA ASN A 21 4.96 -8.13 -5.86
C ASN A 21 5.65 -9.06 -6.83
N PHE A 22 5.82 -8.61 -8.07
CA PHE A 22 6.57 -9.28 -9.11
C PHE A 22 7.75 -8.39 -9.49
N LEU A 23 8.94 -8.83 -9.06
CA LEU A 23 10.19 -8.12 -9.29
C LEU A 23 10.83 -8.62 -10.57
N LEU A 24 11.02 -7.70 -11.52
CA LEU A 24 11.69 -7.90 -12.79
C LEU A 24 13.02 -7.13 -12.76
N PRO A 25 14.15 -7.82 -12.56
CA PRO A 25 15.47 -7.20 -12.67
C PRO A 25 15.66 -6.64 -14.08
N ALA A 26 15.96 -5.35 -14.19
CA ALA A 26 16.28 -4.70 -15.46
C ALA A 26 17.81 -4.58 -15.62
N THR A 27 18.51 -4.30 -14.53
CA THR A 27 19.98 -4.29 -14.40
C THR A 27 20.38 -4.83 -13.02
N ASP A 28 21.67 -4.84 -12.72
CA ASP A 28 22.19 -5.24 -11.39
C ASP A 28 21.73 -4.29 -10.27
N ASP A 29 21.43 -3.04 -10.60
CA ASP A 29 21.06 -1.99 -9.63
C ASP A 29 19.59 -1.57 -9.71
N ILE A 30 18.87 -1.97 -10.76
CA ILE A 30 17.49 -1.51 -11.03
C ILE A 30 16.56 -2.70 -11.26
N ALA A 31 15.44 -2.70 -10.54
CA ALA A 31 14.34 -3.64 -10.78
C ALA A 31 13.02 -2.90 -10.97
N VAL A 32 12.20 -3.40 -11.88
CA VAL A 32 10.79 -3.01 -12.00
C VAL A 32 9.97 -3.88 -11.07
N ASN A 33 9.17 -3.26 -10.20
CA ASN A 33 8.25 -3.94 -9.31
C ASN A 33 6.82 -3.73 -9.79
N ALA A 34 6.21 -4.74 -10.40
CA ALA A 34 4.77 -4.75 -10.63
C ALA A 34 4.08 -5.28 -9.36
N TYR A 35 3.08 -4.57 -8.85
CA TYR A 35 2.42 -4.97 -7.61
C TYR A 35 0.89 -4.93 -7.71
N PHE A 36 0.30 -5.91 -7.04
CA PHE A 36 -1.11 -5.95 -6.70
C PHE A 36 -1.23 -5.78 -5.19
N LYS A 37 -2.04 -4.82 -4.75
CA LYS A 37 -2.19 -4.47 -3.33
C LYS A 37 -3.66 -4.49 -2.95
N VAL A 38 -3.94 -5.07 -1.80
CA VAL A 38 -5.24 -5.05 -1.14
C VAL A 38 -5.08 -4.39 0.22
N ARG A 39 -5.93 -3.42 0.51
CA ARG A 39 -5.96 -2.70 1.78
C ARG A 39 -7.39 -2.61 2.29
N ASN A 40 -7.58 -2.94 3.56
CA ASN A 40 -8.77 -2.58 4.31
C ASN A 40 -8.41 -1.46 5.28
N VAL A 41 -9.24 -0.43 5.30
CA VAL A 41 -9.17 0.70 6.23
C VAL A 41 -10.31 0.55 7.21
N PHE A 42 -9.99 0.27 8.47
CA PHE A 42 -10.96 0.27 9.56
C PHE A 42 -10.95 1.64 10.22
N VAL A 43 -12.04 2.41 10.06
CA VAL A 43 -12.15 3.75 10.66
C VAL A 43 -12.80 3.60 12.04
N ALA A 44 -12.13 4.09 13.08
CA ALA A 44 -12.59 3.94 14.47
C ALA A 44 -13.58 5.02 14.93
N ASP A 45 -13.99 5.92 14.02
CA ASP A 45 -14.98 6.96 14.29
C ASP A 45 -16.39 6.43 13.97
N ASP A 46 -17.38 6.75 14.82
CA ASP A 46 -18.77 6.29 14.71
C ASP A 46 -19.46 6.78 13.42
N LYS A 47 -18.87 7.76 12.74
CA LYS A 47 -19.34 8.33 11.47
C LYS A 47 -18.46 7.95 10.28
N GLY A 48 -17.39 7.20 10.51
CA GLY A 48 -16.48 6.74 9.48
C GLY A 48 -16.98 5.47 8.79
N SER A 49 -16.93 5.45 7.45
CA SER A 49 -17.10 4.20 6.71
C SER A 49 -15.75 3.53 6.52
N ASP A 50 -15.72 2.22 6.71
CA ASP A 50 -14.58 1.40 6.31
C ASP A 50 -14.36 1.50 4.80
N VAL A 51 -13.09 1.51 4.40
CA VAL A 51 -12.71 1.62 2.98
C VAL A 51 -11.96 0.36 2.56
N PHE A 52 -12.45 -0.28 1.50
CA PHE A 52 -11.78 -1.40 0.87
C PHE A 52 -11.17 -0.97 -0.46
N ASP A 53 -9.85 -1.02 -0.54
CA ASP A 53 -9.09 -0.61 -1.72
C ASP A 53 -8.37 -1.80 -2.35
N ILE A 54 -8.50 -1.91 -3.67
CA ILE A 54 -7.67 -2.77 -4.51
C ILE A 54 -6.87 -1.85 -5.43
N SER A 55 -5.55 -2.06 -5.48
CA SER A 55 -4.66 -1.24 -6.31
C SER A 55 -3.74 -2.13 -7.13
N LEU A 56 -3.61 -1.76 -8.41
CA LEU A 56 -2.58 -2.25 -9.31
C LEU A 56 -1.59 -1.13 -9.56
N GLY A 57 -0.31 -1.44 -9.59
CA GLY A 57 0.71 -0.45 -9.89
C GLY A 57 2.01 -1.08 -10.32
N PHE A 58 2.92 -0.21 -10.73
CA PHE A 58 4.30 -0.56 -11.00
C PHE A 58 5.20 0.52 -10.38
N GLY A 59 6.39 0.13 -9.95
CA GLY A 59 7.39 1.04 -9.40
C GLY A 59 8.79 0.60 -9.80
N THR A 60 9.76 1.47 -9.59
CA THR A 60 11.18 1.16 -9.79
C THR A 60 11.86 1.07 -8.44
N ILE A 61 12.64 0.02 -8.25
CA ILE A 61 13.48 -0.19 -7.07
C ILE A 61 14.93 0.01 -7.49
N PHE A 62 15.65 0.80 -6.72
CA PHE A 62 17.09 1.01 -6.85
C PHE A 62 17.77 0.29 -5.69
N SER A 63 18.69 -0.62 -6.02
CA SER A 63 19.61 -1.23 -5.05
C SER A 63 20.90 -0.42 -5.06
N PHE A 64 21.36 0.02 -3.89
CA PHE A 64 22.61 0.76 -3.70
C PHE A 64 23.44 0.13 -2.58
#